data_AF-A0A8J3Q1H4-F1
#
_entry.id   AF-A0A8J3Q1H4-F1
#
_cell.length_a   1.000
_cell.length_b   1.000
_cell.length_c   1.000
_cell.angle_alpha   90.00
_cell.angle_beta   90.00
_cell.angle_gamma   90.00
#
_symmetry.space_group_name_H-M   'P 1'
#
loop_
_entity.id
_entity.type
_entity.pdbx_description
1 polymer ?
#
loop_
_entity_poly.entity_id
_entity_poly.type
_entity_poly.pdbx_seq_one_letter_code
_entity_poly.pdbx_strand_id
1 'polypeptide(L)'
;MYVYGIATSQEEALFLLLTVLFWVAIFGGVGAALRSKARDRRSRTPEDVLFQRFVAGEIDDDEYRHDREALRRVPHLCGRDGS
;
A
#
# COMPACT_ATOMS: atom_id res chain seq x y z
N MET A 1 48.83 2.49 16.42
CA MET A 1 47.43 2.01 16.45
C MET A 1 46.57 3.20 16.83
N TYR A 2 46.12 4.00 15.84
CA TYR A 2 45.31 5.18 16.13
C TYR A 2 43.88 4.72 16.39
N VAL A 3 43.51 4.74 17.66
CA VAL A 3 42.12 4.65 18.10
C VAL A 3 41.41 5.86 17.51
N TYR A 4 40.40 5.64 16.68
CA TYR A 4 39.55 6.69 16.11
C TYR A 4 38.79 7.36 17.27
N GLY A 5 39.42 8.33 17.93
CA GLY A 5 38.71 9.27 18.78
C GLY A 5 37.82 10.09 17.86
N ILE A 6 36.52 9.82 17.87
CA ILE A 6 35.55 10.57 17.09
C ILE A 6 35.43 11.95 17.74
N ALA A 7 36.37 12.84 17.40
CA ALA A 7 36.27 14.27 17.62
C ALA A 7 35.48 14.87 16.45
N THR A 8 34.24 14.41 16.24
CA THR A 8 33.33 15.05 15.30
C THR A 8 32.94 16.41 15.87
N SER A 9 33.25 17.48 15.15
CA SER A 9 32.73 18.81 15.49
C SER A 9 31.19 18.78 15.46
N GLN A 10 30.54 19.64 16.25
CA GLN A 10 29.08 19.66 16.36
C GLN A 10 28.38 19.74 14.99
N GLU A 11 28.97 20.48 14.06
CA GLU A 11 28.45 20.64 12.70
C GLU A 11 28.45 19.33 11.88
N GLU A 12 29.49 18.49 12.01
CA GLU A 12 29.55 17.20 11.33
C GLU A 12 28.56 16.19 11.91
N ALA A 13 28.41 16.18 13.25
CA ALA A 13 27.45 15.32 13.92
C ALA A 13 26.02 15.66 13.50
N LEU A 14 25.69 16.96 13.40
CA LEU A 14 24.39 17.43 12.91
C LEU A 14 24.18 17.06 11.44
N PHE A 15 25.21 17.20 10.59
CA PHE A 15 25.13 16.84 9.17
C PHE A 15 24.86 15.33 8.98
N LEU A 16 25.56 14.48 9.71
CA LEU A 16 25.34 13.03 9.70
C LEU A 16 23.95 12.67 10.22
N LEU A 17 23.52 13.27 11.33
CA LEU A 17 22.20 13.06 11.90
C LEU A 17 21.11 13.41 10.89
N LEU A 18 21.19 14.59 10.27
CA LEU A 18 20.22 15.05 9.27
C LEU A 18 20.21 14.15 8.03
N THR A 19 21.38 13.71 7.57
CA THR A 19 21.50 12.80 6.43
C THR A 19 20.82 11.46 6.73
N VAL A 20 21.08 10.87 7.90
CA VAL A 20 20.43 9.63 8.32
C VAL A 20 18.91 9.83 8.49
N LEU A 21 18.50 10.91 9.15
CA LEU A 21 17.08 11.27 9.31
C LEU A 21 16.38 11.43 7.96
N PHE A 22 17.04 12.07 7.00
CA PHE A 22 16.52 12.26 5.65
C PHE A 22 16.31 10.91 4.96
N TRP A 23 17.28 10.00 5.01
CA TRP A 23 17.12 8.66 4.46
C TRP A 23 16.01 7.87 5.16
N VAL A 24 15.94 7.90 6.49
CA VAL A 24 14.87 7.24 7.26
C VAL A 24 13.51 7.83 6.93
N ALA A 25 13.40 9.14 6.74
CA ALA A 25 12.17 9.81 6.33
C ALA A 25 11.76 9.44 4.90
N ILE A 26 12.72 9.30 3.98
CA ILE A 26 12.46 8.82 2.62
C ILE A 26 11.98 7.36 2.66
N PHE A 27 12.73 6.44 3.25
CA PHE A 27 12.37 5.03 3.27
C PHE A 27 11.10 4.78 4.11
N GLY A 28 11.01 5.42 5.26
CA GLY A 28 9.85 5.37 6.15
C GLY A 28 8.62 6.03 5.52
N GLY A 29 8.79 7.17 4.86
CA GLY A 29 7.72 7.87 4.16
C GLY A 29 7.20 7.10 2.94
N VAL A 30 8.09 6.53 2.13
CA VAL A 30 7.72 5.63 1.02
C VAL A 30 7.01 4.39 1.55
N GLY A 31 7.52 3.77 2.61
CA GLY A 31 6.87 2.62 3.26
C GLY A 31 5.50 2.97 3.82
N ALA A 32 5.35 4.13 4.46
CA ALA A 32 4.07 4.62 4.98
C ALA A 32 3.08 4.93 3.85
N ALA A 33 3.52 5.55 2.76
CA ALA A 33 2.69 5.82 1.59
C ALA A 33 2.22 4.52 0.93
N LEU A 34 3.10 3.52 0.79
CA LEU A 34 2.73 2.19 0.30
C LEU A 34 1.78 1.47 1.26
N ARG A 35 1.97 1.62 2.58
CA ARG A 35 1.05 1.06 3.59
C ARG A 35 -0.32 1.73 3.55
N SER A 36 -0.40 3.04 3.33
CA SER A 36 -1.66 3.75 3.12
C SER A 36 -2.33 3.30 1.83
N LYS A 37 -1.59 3.18 0.72
CA LYS A 37 -2.11 2.60 -0.53
C LYS A 37 -2.55 1.14 -0.36
N ALA A 38 -1.84 0.35 0.45
CA ALA A 38 -2.23 -1.02 0.75
C ALA A 38 -3.49 -1.08 1.64
N ARG A 39 -3.66 -0.11 2.54
CA ARG A 39 -4.89 0.05 3.34
C ARG A 39 -6.07 0.47 2.47
N ASP A 40 -5.88 1.38 1.51
CA ASP A 40 -6.86 1.72 0.47
C ASP A 40 -7.14 0.56 -0.49
N ARG A 41 -6.12 -0.24 -0.84
CA ARG A 41 -6.31 -1.47 -1.62
C ARG A 41 -7.03 -2.55 -0.83
N ARG A 42 -6.98 -2.54 0.51
CA ARG A 42 -7.78 -3.46 1.34
C ARG A 42 -9.27 -3.10 1.33
N SER A 43 -9.60 -1.86 0.94
CA SER A 43 -10.95 -1.43 0.58
C SER A 43 -11.26 -1.48 -0.92
N ARG A 44 -10.35 -1.97 -1.79
CA ARG A 44 -10.75 -2.28 -3.17
C ARG A 44 -11.78 -3.37 -3.09
N THR A 45 -13.01 -3.02 -3.46
CA THR A 45 -14.07 -3.98 -3.53
C THR A 45 -13.75 -4.94 -4.68
N PRO A 46 -14.23 -6.20 -4.65
CA PRO A 46 -14.00 -7.15 -5.74
C PRO A 46 -14.37 -6.59 -7.12
N GLU A 47 -15.32 -5.65 -7.17
CA GLU A 47 -15.75 -4.92 -8.35
C GLU A 47 -14.64 -4.02 -8.94
N ASP A 48 -13.80 -3.39 -8.11
CA ASP A 48 -12.68 -2.55 -8.59
C ASP A 48 -11.61 -3.38 -9.31
N VAL A 49 -11.43 -4.64 -8.89
CA VAL A 49 -10.49 -5.56 -9.53
C VAL A 49 -11.00 -5.99 -10.89
N LEU A 50 -12.30 -6.28 -11.02
CA LEU A 50 -12.93 -6.58 -12.30
C LEU A 50 -12.89 -5.39 -13.25
N PHE A 51 -13.23 -4.20 -12.78
CA PHE A 51 -13.16 -2.99 -13.60
C PHE A 51 -11.73 -2.72 -14.10
N GLN A 52 -10.73 -2.92 -13.24
CA GLN A 52 -9.33 -2.77 -13.64
C GLN A 52 -8.92 -3.76 -14.74
N ARG A 53 -9.41 -5.01 -14.68
CA ARG A 53 -9.14 -6.03 -15.71
C ARG A 53 -9.88 -5.75 -17.02
N PHE A 54 -11.11 -5.23 -16.95
CA PHE A 54 -11.87 -4.82 -18.12
C PHE A 54 -11.19 -3.67 -18.87
N VAL A 55 -10.75 -2.64 -18.15
CA VAL A 55 -10.00 -1.51 -18.74
C VAL A 55 -8.64 -1.94 -19.28
N ALA A 56 -8.01 -2.94 -18.67
CA ALA A 56 -6.76 -3.54 -19.17
C ALA A 56 -6.98 -4.42 -20.41
N GLY A 57 -8.23 -4.73 -20.77
CA GLY A 57 -8.57 -5.64 -21.86
C GLY A 57 -8.23 -7.11 -21.57
N GLU A 58 -8.02 -7.48 -20.30
CA GLU A 58 -7.78 -8.87 -19.90
C GLU A 58 -9.06 -9.71 -19.89
N ILE A 59 -10.23 -9.07 -19.77
CA ILE A 59 -11.55 -9.71 -19.77
C ILE A 59 -12.48 -9.01 -20.76
N ASP A 60 -13.36 -9.78 -21.36
CA ASP A 60 -14.37 -9.28 -22.32
C ASP A 60 -15.57 -8.63 -21.61
N ASP A 61 -16.40 -7.87 -22.34
CA ASP A 61 -17.61 -7.22 -21.81
C ASP A 61 -18.63 -8.25 -21.28
N ASP A 62 -18.74 -9.41 -21.95
CA ASP A 62 -19.65 -10.47 -21.51
C ASP A 62 -19.18 -11.13 -20.20
N GLU A 63 -17.88 -11.37 -20.08
CA GLU A 63 -17.26 -11.93 -18.87
C GLU A 63 -17.35 -10.94 -17.70
N TYR A 64 -17.09 -9.65 -17.96
CA TYR A 64 -17.26 -8.58 -16.98
C TYR A 64 -18.70 -8.50 -16.46
N ARG A 65 -19.71 -8.61 -17.34
CA ARG A 65 -21.13 -8.61 -16.91
C ARG A 65 -21.46 -9.82 -16.06
N HIS A 66 -21.02 -11.02 -16.47
CA HIS A 66 -21.27 -12.25 -15.75
C HIS A 66 -20.69 -12.22 -14.32
N ASP A 67 -19.44 -11.81 -14.17
CA ASP A 67 -18.76 -11.79 -12.88
C ASP A 67 -19.28 -10.68 -11.96
N ARG A 68 -19.64 -9.52 -12.54
CA ARG A 68 -20.29 -8.43 -11.80
C ARG A 68 -21.66 -8.84 -11.27
N GLU A 69 -22.43 -9.61 -12.04
CA GLU A 69 -23.70 -10.15 -11.59
C GLU A 69 -23.53 -11.20 -10.49
N ALA A 70 -22.52 -12.07 -10.61
CA ALA A 70 -22.19 -13.04 -9.57
C ALA A 70 -21.85 -12.34 -8.25
N LEU A 71 -21.01 -11.31 -8.28
CA LEU A 71 -20.68 -10.50 -7.10
C LEU A 71 -21.88 -9.78 -6.49
N ARG A 72 -22.82 -9.32 -7.31
CA ARG A 72 -24.06 -8.66 -6.85
C ARG A 72 -25.06 -9.62 -6.19
N ARG A 73 -24.94 -10.94 -6.42
CA ARG A 73 -25.75 -11.99 -5.77
C ARG A 73 -25.15 -12.50 -4.45
N VAL A 74 -23.86 -12.27 -4.23
CA VAL A 74 -23.14 -12.64 -3.00
C VAL A 74 -23.40 -11.73 -1.75
N PRO A 75 -24.00 -10.51 -1.79
CA PRO A 75 -24.08 -9.64 -0.60
C PRO A 75 -25.06 -10.06 0.50
N HIS A 76 -25.83 -11.15 0.35
CA HIS A 76 -26.93 -11.48 1.28
C HIS A 76 -26.80 -12.81 2.02
N LEU A 77 -25.73 -13.58 1.81
CA LEU A 77 -25.52 -14.85 2.52
C LEU A 77 -24.67 -14.74 3.80
N CYS A 78 -24.24 -13.54 4.18
CA CYS A 78 -23.55 -13.29 5.46
C CYS A 78 -24.36 -12.26 6.28
N GLY A 79 -25.52 -12.66 6.78
CA GLY A 79 -26.40 -11.77 7.54
C GLY A 79 -27.70 -12.38 8.06
N ARG A 80 -27.74 -13.68 8.45
CA ARG A 80 -28.95 -14.26 9.06
C ARG A 80 -28.71 -15.36 10.09
N ASP A 81 -27.66 -15.27 10.90
CA ASP A 81 -27.39 -16.28 11.93
C ASP A 81 -26.95 -15.57 13.22
N GLY A 82 -27.93 -15.16 14.03
CA GLY A 82 -27.70 -14.52 15.32
C GLY A 82 -29.04 -14.34 16.03
N SER A 83 -29.52 -15.46 16.57
CA SER A 83 -30.72 -15.59 17.41
C SER A 83 -30.58 -14.83 18.73
#